data_AF-A0A846W2X5-F1
#
_entry.id   AF-A0A846W2X5-F1
#
_cell.length_a   1.000
_cell.length_b   1.000
_cell.length_c   1.000
_cell.angle_alpha   90.00
_cell.angle_beta   90.00
_cell.angle_gamma   90.00
#
_symmetry.space_group_name_H-M   'P 1'
#
loop_
_entity.id
_entity.type
_entity.pdbx_description
1 polymer ?
#
loop_
_entity_poly.entity_id
_entity_poly.type
_entity_poly.pdbx_seq_one_letter_code
_entity_poly.pdbx_strand_id
1 'polypeptide(L)'
;MLMTLRPGSTPARDEAEALVLLREPGTVAVRAGSQVARCTLPAGLGICAVSLPGGESDVTVSAYLERAGDVVLVASSPWPVRAHPPVQDLQYTATMGVAP
;
A
#
# COMPACT_ATOMS: atom_id res chain seq x y z
N MET A 1 -16.46 5.93 21.30
CA MET A 1 -16.00 4.78 22.10
C MET A 1 -14.74 4.25 21.41
N LEU A 2 -13.57 4.32 22.05
CA LEU A 2 -12.32 3.85 21.44
C LEU A 2 -12.31 2.31 21.51
N MET A 3 -12.17 1.64 20.36
CA MET A 3 -12.06 0.18 20.35
C MET A 3 -10.79 -0.26 21.10
N THR A 4 -10.92 -1.22 22.02
CA THR A 4 -9.79 -1.77 22.79
C THR A 4 -9.34 -3.08 22.16
N LEU A 5 -8.05 -3.22 21.86
CA LEU A 5 -7.49 -4.44 21.30
C LEU A 5 -7.69 -5.61 22.28
N ARG A 6 -8.03 -6.79 21.75
CA ARG A 6 -8.12 -8.01 22.57
C ARG A 6 -6.72 -8.49 22.96
N PRO A 7 -6.56 -9.17 24.11
CA PRO A 7 -5.30 -9.82 24.44
C PRO A 7 -4.83 -10.75 23.32
N GLY A 8 -3.57 -10.60 22.90
CA GLY A 8 -2.98 -11.35 21.78
C GLY A 8 -3.18 -10.70 20.40
N SER A 9 -3.92 -9.60 20.28
CA SER A 9 -4.00 -8.84 19.04
C SER A 9 -2.68 -8.11 18.74
N THR A 10 -2.37 -7.96 17.45
CA THR A 10 -1.34 -7.03 16.99
C THR A 10 -1.80 -5.59 17.23
N PRO A 11 -0.87 -4.65 17.49
CA PRO A 11 -1.19 -3.22 17.53
C PRO A 11 -1.91 -2.79 16.25
N ALA A 12 -2.90 -1.91 16.38
CA ALA A 12 -3.53 -1.28 15.21
C ALA A 12 -2.48 -0.48 14.44
N ARG A 13 -2.52 -0.58 13.12
CA ARG A 13 -1.64 0.15 12.19
C ARG A 13 -2.50 0.83 11.16
N ASP A 14 -2.17 2.09 10.86
CA ASP A 14 -2.82 2.86 9.82
C ASP A 14 -1.87 2.92 8.61
N GLU A 15 -1.82 1.79 7.89
CA GLU A 15 -0.86 1.54 6.83
C GLU A 15 -1.57 0.89 5.63
N ALA A 16 -1.06 1.18 4.43
CA ALA A 16 -1.37 0.43 3.22
C ALA A 16 -0.15 -0.39 2.81
N GLU A 17 -0.38 -1.62 2.38
CA GLU A 17 0.66 -2.55 1.97
C GLU A 17 0.55 -2.89 0.48
N ALA A 18 1.65 -2.78 -0.25
CA ALA A 18 1.78 -3.41 -1.56
C ALA A 18 2.46 -4.77 -1.40
N LEU A 19 1.70 -5.84 -1.66
CA LEU A 19 2.25 -7.18 -1.88
C LEU A 19 2.71 -7.31 -3.33
N VAL A 20 3.98 -7.56 -3.55
CA VAL A 20 4.57 -7.64 -4.90
C VAL A 20 5.23 -9.00 -5.14
N LEU A 21 5.14 -9.48 -6.38
CA LEU A 21 5.85 -10.66 -6.84
C LEU A 21 6.77 -10.25 -8.01
N LEU A 22 8.05 -9.99 -7.70
CA LEU A 22 9.01 -9.47 -8.66
C LEU A 22 9.78 -10.59 -9.36
N ARG A 23 10.02 -10.44 -10.67
CA ARG A 23 10.87 -11.38 -11.43
C ARG A 23 12.37 -11.11 -11.25
N GLU A 24 12.71 -9.88 -10.94
CA GLU A 24 14.06 -9.38 -10.70
C GLU A 24 13.99 -8.27 -9.66
N PRO A 25 15.09 -7.95 -8.94
CA PRO A 25 15.10 -6.90 -7.94
C PRO A 25 14.62 -5.54 -8.49
N GLY A 26 14.10 -4.70 -7.60
CA GLY A 26 13.67 -3.35 -7.95
C GLY A 26 13.36 -2.51 -6.72
N THR A 27 13.11 -1.24 -6.95
CA THR A 27 12.61 -0.34 -5.90
C THR A 27 11.12 -0.17 -6.09
N VAL A 28 10.34 -0.47 -5.05
CA VAL A 28 8.89 -0.21 -5.04
C VAL A 28 8.65 1.07 -4.26
N ALA A 29 8.03 2.05 -4.90
CA ALA A 29 7.52 3.25 -4.26
C ALA A 29 6.01 3.11 -4.06
N VAL A 30 5.54 3.13 -2.81
CA VAL A 30 4.10 3.13 -2.51
C VAL A 30 3.72 4.55 -2.10
N ARG A 31 2.65 5.08 -2.70
CA ARG A 31 2.10 6.40 -2.42
C ARG A 31 0.69 6.27 -1.86
N ALA A 32 0.43 6.97 -0.78
CA ALA A 32 -0.89 7.14 -0.17
C ALA A 32 -1.09 8.64 0.13
N GLY A 33 -1.78 9.35 -0.76
CA GLY A 33 -1.90 10.81 -0.66
C GLY A 33 -0.53 11.49 -0.68
N SER A 34 -0.18 12.21 0.39
CA SER A 34 1.13 12.86 0.55
C SER A 34 2.23 11.95 1.09
N GLN A 35 1.87 10.77 1.59
CA GLN A 35 2.83 9.81 2.15
C GLN A 35 3.44 8.97 1.04
N VAL A 36 4.77 8.79 1.10
CA VAL A 36 5.51 7.96 0.15
C VAL A 36 6.51 7.09 0.91
N ALA A 37 6.41 5.78 0.72
CA ALA A 37 7.43 4.83 1.16
C ALA A 37 8.19 4.29 -0.04
N ARG A 38 9.49 4.00 0.14
CA ARG A 38 10.33 3.33 -0.86
C ARG A 38 11.01 2.12 -0.25
N CYS A 39 10.85 0.97 -0.90
CA CYS A 39 11.44 -0.28 -0.46
C CYS A 39 12.24 -0.91 -1.61
N THR A 40 13.51 -1.19 -1.40
CA THR A 40 14.28 -2.04 -2.32
C THR A 40 13.99 -3.49 -2.01
N LEU A 41 13.46 -4.22 -2.98
CA LEU A 41 13.01 -5.60 -2.82
C LEU A 41 13.76 -6.52 -3.79
N PRO A 42 14.13 -7.74 -3.35
CA PRO A 42 14.71 -8.75 -4.24
C PRO A 42 13.66 -9.31 -5.21
N ALA A 43 14.10 -10.19 -6.11
CA ALA A 43 13.16 -11.06 -6.84
C ALA A 43 12.38 -11.95 -5.87
N GLY A 44 11.14 -12.31 -6.23
CA GLY A 44 10.22 -13.08 -5.42
C GLY A 44 9.16 -12.24 -4.71
N LEU A 45 8.59 -12.79 -3.64
CA LEU A 45 7.56 -12.13 -2.85
C LEU A 45 8.19 -11.04 -1.96
N GLY A 46 7.59 -9.86 -1.95
CA GLY A 46 7.98 -8.77 -1.08
C GLY A 46 6.78 -7.93 -0.64
N ILE A 47 6.99 -7.16 0.43
CA ILE A 47 5.99 -6.24 0.99
C ILE A 47 6.63 -4.87 1.10
N CYS A 48 5.92 -3.84 0.67
CA CYS A 48 6.28 -2.45 0.95
C CYS A 48 5.07 -1.74 1.56
N ALA A 49 5.24 -1.25 2.79
CA ALA A 49 4.19 -0.57 3.54
C ALA A 49 4.40 0.94 3.50
N VAL A 50 3.30 1.70 3.45
CA VAL A 50 3.27 3.16 3.59
C VAL A 50 2.26 3.54 4.65
N SER A 51 2.58 4.52 5.48
CA SER A 51 1.61 5.09 6.41
C SER A 51 0.50 5.79 5.65
N LEU A 52 -0.73 5.61 6.09
CA LEU A 52 -1.86 6.38 5.58
C LEU A 52 -1.82 7.79 6.18
N PRO A 53 -2.08 8.84 5.38
CA PRO A 53 -2.23 10.16 5.94
C PRO A 53 -3.52 10.19 6.77
N GLY A 54 -3.42 10.53 8.05
CA GLY A 54 -4.61 10.83 8.85
C GLY A 54 -5.37 12.02 8.26
N GLY A 55 -6.71 12.00 8.34
CA GLY A 55 -7.53 13.12 7.88
C GLY A 55 -8.94 12.71 7.47
N GLU A 56 -9.71 13.68 6.99
CA GLU A 56 -11.13 13.52 6.65
C GLU A 56 -11.39 13.15 5.18
N SER A 57 -10.33 13.03 4.36
CA SER A 57 -10.44 12.77 2.93
C SER A 57 -10.06 11.34 2.58
N ASP A 58 -10.77 10.77 1.62
CA ASP A 58 -10.45 9.46 1.05
C ASP A 58 -9.08 9.49 0.35
N VAL A 59 -8.35 8.37 0.40
CA VAL A 59 -6.97 8.25 -0.09
C VAL A 59 -6.85 7.15 -1.14
N THR A 60 -6.36 7.50 -2.32
CA THR A 60 -5.95 6.51 -3.32
C THR A 60 -4.55 6.01 -3.02
N VAL A 61 -4.35 4.69 -3.10
CA VAL A 61 -3.06 4.04 -2.93
C VAL A 61 -2.54 3.56 -4.29
N SER A 62 -1.30 3.89 -4.60
CA SER A 62 -0.61 3.46 -5.82
C SER A 62 0.79 2.93 -5.50
N ALA A 63 1.20 1.88 -6.20
CA ALA A 63 2.54 1.33 -6.16
C ALA A 63 3.23 1.51 -7.52
N TYR A 64 4.47 1.94 -7.49
CA TYR A 64 5.33 2.17 -8.65
C TYR A 64 6.54 1.25 -8.52
N LEU A 65 6.81 0.44 -9.54
CA LEU A 65 8.05 -0.31 -9.63
C LEU A 65 9.06 0.50 -10.43
N GLU A 66 10.19 0.81 -9.80
CA GLU A 66 11.30 1.55 -10.37
C GLU A 66 12.50 0.61 -10.58
N ARG A 67 13.15 0.70 -11.75
CA ARG A 67 14.43 0.03 -12.06
C ARG A 67 15.35 1.00 -12.78
N ALA A 68 16.60 1.08 -12.32
CA ALA A 68 17.59 2.02 -12.83
C ALA A 68 17.13 3.50 -12.85
N GLY A 69 16.17 3.86 -11.99
CA GLY A 69 15.59 5.21 -11.93
C GLY A 69 14.31 5.40 -12.75
N ASP A 70 13.96 4.44 -13.61
CA ASP A 70 12.77 4.51 -14.45
C ASP A 70 11.60 3.74 -13.84
N VAL A 71 10.40 4.31 -13.93
CA VAL A 71 9.17 3.59 -13.59
C VAL A 71 8.88 2.59 -14.70
N VAL A 72 8.80 1.31 -14.36
CA VAL A 72 8.54 0.22 -15.31
C VAL A 72 7.12 -0.34 -15.18
N LEU A 73 6.48 -0.12 -14.03
CA LEU A 73 5.13 -0.62 -13.76
C LEU A 73 4.42 0.29 -12.75
N VAL A 74 3.14 0.55 -12.97
CA VAL A 74 2.28 1.24 -12.01
C VAL A 74 1.04 0.40 -11.73
N ALA A 75 0.74 0.22 -10.45
CA ALA A 75 -0.46 -0.44 -9.97
C ALA A 75 -1.20 0.51 -9.03
N SER A 76 -2.49 0.76 -9.28
CA SER A 76 -3.33 1.55 -8.39
C SER A 76 -4.44 0.70 -7.81
N SER A 77 -4.73 0.89 -6.52
CA SER A 77 -5.93 0.31 -5.93
C SER A 77 -7.16 0.92 -6.63
N PRO A 78 -8.12 0.10 -7.09
CA PRO A 78 -9.40 0.60 -7.59
C PRO A 78 -10.29 1.14 -6.46
N TRP A 79 -9.95 0.86 -5.20
CA TRP A 79 -10.71 1.24 -4.04
C TRP A 79 -9.91 2.25 -3.21
N PRO A 80 -10.43 3.47 -2.99
CA PRO A 80 -9.80 4.40 -2.07
C PRO A 80 -9.98 3.92 -0.63
N VAL A 81 -8.99 4.17 0.20
CA VAL A 81 -9.12 4.07 1.66
C VAL A 81 -10.05 5.20 2.10
N ARG A 82 -11.17 4.84 2.73
CA ARG A 82 -12.18 5.81 3.15
C ARG A 82 -11.79 6.42 4.49
N ALA A 83 -11.89 7.75 4.61
CA ALA A 83 -11.67 8.41 5.91
C ALA A 83 -12.77 8.07 6.92
N HIS A 84 -14.01 7.90 6.42
CA HIS A 84 -15.19 7.62 7.23
C HIS A 84 -15.94 6.39 6.68
N PRO A 85 -15.39 5.18 6.84
CA PRO A 85 -16.06 3.98 6.36
C PRO A 85 -17.28 3.68 7.26
N PRO A 86 -18.46 3.35 6.69
CA PRO A 86 -19.62 2.98 7.48
C PRO A 86 -19.41 1.65 8.23
N VAL A 87 -18.52 0.78 7.72
CA VAL A 87 -18.09 -0.49 8.32
C VAL A 87 -16.59 -0.64 8.07
N GLN A 88 -15.84 -1.01 9.11
CA GLN A 88 -14.43 -1.35 8.96
C GLN A 88 -14.30 -2.78 8.43
N ASP A 89 -13.63 -2.95 7.29
CA ASP A 89 -13.35 -4.25 6.69
C ASP A 89 -11.89 -4.40 6.30
N LEU A 90 -11.50 -5.62 5.94
CA LEU A 90 -10.18 -5.94 5.39
C LEU A 90 -10.40 -6.51 3.99
N GLN A 91 -9.84 -5.84 2.99
CA GLN A 91 -9.94 -6.25 1.60
C GLN A 91 -8.56 -6.44 0.99
N TYR A 92 -8.37 -7.55 0.27
CA TYR A 92 -7.22 -7.73 -0.62
C TYR A 92 -7.74 -7.71 -2.05
N THR A 93 -7.21 -6.78 -2.85
CA THR A 93 -7.50 -6.71 -4.27
C THR A 93 -6.22 -6.98 -5.06
N ALA A 94 -6.31 -7.89 -6.02
CA ALA A 94 -5.24 -8.09 -6.99
C ALA A 94 -5.45 -7.10 -8.13
N THR A 95 -4.46 -6.25 -8.37
CA THR A 95 -4.42 -5.34 -9.51
C THR A 95 -3.24 -5.71 -10.39
N MET A 96 -3.40 -5.64 -11.71
CA MET A 96 -2.28 -5.80 -12.63
C MET A 96 -1.70 -4.43 -12.91
N GLY A 97 -0.39 -4.33 -12.79
CA GLY A 97 0.28 -3.09 -13.16
C GLY A 97 0.27 -2.89 -14.67
N VAL A 98 0.26 -1.63 -15.08
CA VAL A 98 0.42 -1.21 -16.47
C VAL A 98 1.79 -0.57 -16.65
N ALA A 99 2.39 -0.78 -17.82
CA ALA A 99 3.55 0.01 -18.23
C ALA A 99 3.08 1.48 -18.40
N PRO A 100 3.91 2.47 -18.02
CA PRO A 100 3.59 3.88 -18.18
C PRO A 100 3.46 4.31 -19.64
#